data_AF-A0A938VR53-F1
#
_entry.id   AF-A0A938VR53-F1
#
_cell.length_a   1.000
_cell.length_b   1.000
_cell.length_c   1.000
_cell.angle_alpha   90.00
_cell.angle_beta   90.00
_cell.angle_gamma   90.00
#
_symmetry.space_group_name_H-M   'P 1'
#
loop_
_entity.id
_entity.type
_entity.pdbx_description
1 polymer ?
#
loop_
_entity_poly.entity_id
_entity_poly.type
_entity_poly.pdbx_seq_one_letter_code
_entity_poly.pdbx_strand_id
1 'polypeptide(L)' 'NSFSNQTLAALDLWKNRSLYKPAVYVLPKKLDEEVARLHLEKIGVKLTRLTQDQADYLGIPAEGPFKPEHYRY' A
#
# COMPACT_ATOMS: atom_id res chain seq x y z
N ASN A 1 -11.87 3.29 -3.26
CA ASN A 1 -10.94 3.63 -2.16
C ASN A 1 -11.41 3.02 -0.85
N SER A 2 -12.40 3.59 -0.15
CA SER A 2 -12.81 3.12 1.19
C SER A 2 -13.27 1.64 1.24
N PHE A 3 -14.16 1.21 0.35
CA PHE A 3 -14.64 -0.18 0.35
C PHE A 3 -13.58 -1.20 -0.09
N SER A 4 -12.63 -0.80 -0.94
CA SER A 4 -11.48 -1.65 -1.29
C SER A 4 -10.60 -1.90 -0.06
N ASN A 5 -10.32 -0.85 0.74
CA ASN A 5 -9.59 -0.99 2.00
C ASN A 5 -10.35 -1.86 3.01
N GLN A 6 -11.68 -1.73 3.11
CA GLN A 6 -12.49 -2.57 3.99
C GLN A 6 -12.47 -4.05 3.56
N THR A 7 -12.60 -4.34 2.26
CA THR A 7 -12.53 -5.71 1.74
C THR A 7 -11.15 -6.33 2.00
N LEU A 8 -10.07 -5.59 1.76
CA LEU A 8 -8.71 -6.05 2.05
C LEU A 8 -8.49 -6.29 3.55
N ALA A 9 -8.98 -5.39 4.41
CA ALA A 9 -8.92 -5.58 5.86
C ALA A 9 -9.68 -6.83 6.32
N ALA A 10 -10.87 -7.07 5.77
CA ALA A 10 -11.65 -8.26 6.10
C ALA A 10 -10.93 -9.56 5.66
N LEU A 11 -10.35 -9.55 4.44
CA LEU A 11 -9.58 -10.69 3.92
C LEU A 11 -8.31 -10.96 4.75
N ASP A 12 -7.59 -9.90 5.14
CA ASP A 12 -6.37 -10.01 5.95
C ASP A 12 -6.67 -10.53 7.36
N LEU A 13 -7.68 -9.96 8.03
CA LEU A 13 -8.13 -10.42 9.35
C LEU A 13 -8.56 -11.89 9.31
N TRP A 14 -9.29 -12.30 8.27
CA TRP A 14 -9.72 -13.69 8.12
C TRP A 14 -8.56 -14.66 7.93
N LYS A 15 -7.62 -14.29 7.05
CA LYS A 15 -6.44 -15.11 6.71
C LYS A 15 -5.45 -15.21 7.88
N ASN A 16 -5.28 -14.12 8.63
CA ASN A 16 -4.28 -13.97 9.69
C ASN A 16 -4.88 -13.94 11.10
N ARG A 17 -6.09 -14.48 11.28
CA ARG A 17 -6.87 -14.40 12.54
C ARG A 17 -6.11 -14.84 13.81
N SER A 18 -5.15 -15.76 13.69
CA SER A 18 -4.36 -16.26 14.82
C SER A 18 -3.21 -15.35 15.22
N LEU A 19 -2.82 -14.41 14.37
CA LEU A 19 -1.71 -13.47 14.61
C LEU A 19 -2.19 -12.21 15.33
N TYR A 20 -3.46 -11.84 15.15
CA TYR A 20 -4.03 -10.63 15.72
C TYR A 20 -4.50 -10.84 17.16
N LYS A 21 -4.04 -9.96 18.06
CA LYS A 21 -4.55 -9.83 19.43
C LYS A 21 -5.55 -8.66 19.51
N PRO A 22 -6.43 -8.61 20.52
CA PRO A 22 -7.33 -7.46 20.71
C PRO A 22 -6.55 -6.13 20.84
N ALA A 23 -6.52 -5.35 19.76
CA ALA A 23 -5.90 -4.03 19.66
C ALA A 23 -6.38 -3.35 18.35
N VAL A 24 -6.01 -2.08 18.18
CA VAL A 24 -6.26 -1.32 16.94
C VAL A 24 -5.03 -1.44 16.04
N TYR A 25 -5.26 -1.87 14.79
CA TYR A 25 -4.22 -1.99 13.77
C TYR A 25 -4.56 -1.12 12.57
N VAL A 26 -3.54 -0.69 11.86
CA VAL A 26 -3.65 -0.04 10.55
C VAL A 26 -3.19 -1.00 9.47
N LEU A 27 -3.78 -0.91 8.28
CA LEU A 27 -3.35 -1.72 7.14
C LEU A 27 -1.90 -1.36 6.76
N PRO A 28 -1.08 -2.34 6.35
CA PRO A 28 0.25 -2.08 5.80
C PRO A 28 0.20 -1.09 4.63
N LYS A 29 1.13 -0.13 4.59
CA LYS A 29 1.21 0.89 3.52
C LYS A 29 1.21 0.31 2.10
N LYS A 30 1.81 -0.87 1.91
CA LYS A 30 1.83 -1.56 0.62
C LYS A 30 0.42 -1.86 0.08
N LEU A 31 -0.51 -2.26 0.95
CA LEU A 31 -1.91 -2.50 0.55
C LEU A 31 -2.63 -1.19 0.22
N ASP A 32 -2.32 -0.11 0.95
CA ASP A 32 -2.89 1.21 0.68
C ASP A 32 -2.41 1.77 -0.67
N GLU A 33 -1.11 1.62 -0.97
CA GLU A 33 -0.53 1.96 -2.29
C GLU A 33 -1.12 1.10 -3.41
N GLU A 34 -1.40 -0.18 -3.17
CA GLU A 34 -2.04 -1.06 -4.15
C GLU A 34 -3.49 -0.64 -4.44
N VAL A 35 -4.25 -0.27 -3.41
CA VAL A 35 -5.60 0.27 -3.59
C VAL A 35 -5.55 1.58 -4.36
N ALA A 36 -4.63 2.49 -4.04
CA ALA A 36 -4.46 3.72 -4.81
C ALA A 36 -4.16 3.40 -6.28
N ARG A 37 -3.21 2.51 -6.57
CA ARG A 37 -2.81 2.10 -7.93
C ARG A 37 -3.99 1.57 -8.74
N LEU A 38 -4.85 0.73 -8.16
CA LEU A 38 -6.02 0.17 -8.85
C LEU A 38 -7.06 1.23 -9.27
N HIS A 39 -7.10 2.37 -8.59
CA HIS A 39 -8.05 3.44 -8.93
C HIS A 39 -7.51 4.41 -10.00
N LEU A 40 -6.19 4.45 -10.24
CA LEU A 40 -5.56 5.38 -11.18
C LEU A 40 -5.88 5.08 -12.65
N GLU A 41 -5.99 3.80 -13.00
CA GLU A 41 -6.34 3.38 -14.36
C GLU A 41 -7.72 3.92 -14.76
N LYS A 42 -8.68 3.94 -13.83
CA LYS A 42 -10.04 4.40 -14.09
C LYS A 42 -10.11 5.90 -14.40
N ILE A 43 -9.16 6.69 -13.91
CA ILE A 43 -9.06 8.14 -14.15
C ILE A 43 -8.01 8.51 -15.21
N GLY A 44 -7.46 7.52 -15.93
CA GLY A 44 -6.53 7.74 -17.03
C GLY A 44 -5.14 8.25 -16.61
N VAL A 45 -4.79 8.13 -15.33
CA VAL A 45 -3.49 8.58 -14.82
C VAL A 45 -2.42 7.57 -15.18
N LYS A 46 -1.30 8.05 -15.74
CA LYS A 46 -0.10 7.24 -15.98
C LYS A 46 0.94 7.53 -14.90
N LEU A 47 1.20 6.53 -14.05
CA LEU A 47 2.30 6.58 -13.10
C LEU A 47 3.65 6.44 -13.81
N THR A 48 4.59 7.29 -13.43
CA THR A 48 6.00 7.10 -13.80
C THR A 48 6.58 5.96 -12.97
N ARG A 49 7.36 5.08 -13.60
CA ARG A 49 8.10 4.03 -12.90
C ARG A 49 9.53 4.49 -12.64
N LEU A 50 10.01 4.28 -11.42
CA LEU A 50 11.41 4.53 -11.08
C LEU A 50 12.30 3.55 -11.87
N THR A 51 13.41 4.05 -12.39
CA THR A 51 14.51 3.17 -12.81
C THR A 51 15.22 2.59 -11.58
N GLN A 52 15.98 1.51 -11.77
CA GLN A 52 16.75 0.91 -10.66
C GLN A 52 17.71 1.95 -10.04
N ASP A 53 18.43 2.72 -10.86
CA ASP A 53 19.34 3.77 -10.40
C ASP A 53 18.63 4.84 -9.55
N GLN A 54 17.40 5.23 -9.94
CA GLN A 54 16.61 6.19 -9.17
C GLN A 54 16.13 5.62 -7.83
N ALA A 55 15.71 4.35 -7.83
CA ALA A 55 15.28 3.64 -6.63
C ALA A 55 16.46 3.51 -5.64
N ASP A 56 17.63 3.12 -6.13
CA ASP A 56 18.86 2.99 -5.35
C ASP A 56 19.33 4.35 -4.81
N TYR A 57 19.26 5.41 -5.64
CA TYR A 57 19.59 6.78 -5.22
C TYR A 57 18.70 7.27 -4.06
N LEU A 58 17.42 6.90 -4.08
CA LEU A 58 16.45 7.26 -3.05
C LEU A 58 16.44 6.29 -1.86
N GLY A 59 17.12 5.15 -1.96
CA GLY A 59 17.12 4.11 -0.94
C GLY A 59 15.74 3.45 -0.72
N ILE A 60 14.91 3.40 -1.76
CA ILE A 60 13.56 2.79 -1.71
C ILE A 60 13.40 1.74 -2.80
N PRO A 61 12.55 0.70 -2.63
CA PRO A 61 12.28 -0.26 -3.69
C PRO A 61 11.56 0.39 -4.88
N ALA A 62 11.87 -0.05 -6.11
CA ALA A 62 11.19 0.43 -7.32
C ALA A 62 9.68 0.10 -7.35
N GLU A 63 9.26 -0.92 -6.59
CA GLU A 63 7.87 -1.38 -6.42
C GLU A 63 7.21 -0.84 -5.13
N GLY A 64 7.92 0.01 -4.38
CA GLY A 64 7.47 0.53 -3.09
C GLY A 64 7.63 -0.44 -1.90
N PRO A 65 7.21 -0.03 -0.68
CA PRO A 65 6.54 1.23 -0.36
C PRO A 65 7.42 2.45 -0.59
N PHE A 66 6.85 3.51 -1.15
CA PHE A 66 7.62 4.68 -1.63
C PHE A 66 7.82 5.76 -0.57
N LYS A 67 7.30 5.55 0.63
CA LYS A 67 7.31 6.53 1.73
C LYS A 67 7.52 5.85 3.08
N PRO A 68 8.22 6.51 4.01
CA PRO A 68 8.44 5.97 5.35
C PRO A 68 7.14 5.93 6.18
N GLU A 69 7.15 5.17 7.26
CA GLU A 69 5.93 4.86 8.04
C GLU A 69 5.23 6.11 8.62
N HIS A 70 6.02 7.04 9.16
CA HIS A 70 5.55 8.29 9.78
C HIS A 70 5.08 9.35 8.77
N TYR A 71 5.12 9.05 7.47
CA TYR A 71 4.70 9.96 6.42
C TYR A 71 3.18 10.14 6.43
N ARG A 72 2.73 11.40 6.44
CA ARG A 72 1.34 11.82 6.64
C ARG A 72 0.57 12.01 5.32
N TYR A 73 0.80 11.15 4.32
CA TYR A 73 0.51 11.34 2.89
C TYR A 73 1.52 12.21 2.14
#